data_AF-A0A6A0GQR3-F1
#
_entry.id   AF-A0A6A0GQR3-F1
#
_cell.length_a   1.000
_cell.length_b   1.000
_cell.length_c   1.000
_cell.angle_alpha   90.00
_cell.angle_beta   90.00
_cell.angle_gamma   90.00
#
_symmetry.space_group_name_H-M   'P 1'
#
loop_
_entity.id
_entity.type
_entity.pdbx_description
1 polymer ?
#
loop_
_entity_poly.entity_id
_entity_poly.type
_entity_poly.pdbx_seq_one_letter_code
_entity_poly.pdbx_strand_id
1 'polypeptide(L)'
;MRIEEVKSTTRNQRVSAHSHVRGLGLKEDGTALPSAAGLVGQCQAREAAGYIVDLIRSKKMSGRAVLFAGPPGTGKTAIAMAIAQELGTKVPFCPMVGSEVYSSEVKKTEVLMENFRRAIGLRIREVKEVYEGEVIELTPVHTENPMGGYGKTISEVIIGLKTAKGTKQLKLDPSIYETLQRERVETGDVIYIEANSGAVKRQGRSDAYATEFDLEAEEYVALPKGDVHKKKEVIQDVSLHDLDIANAQPQGGQGALSMMAQLMKPRKTEIT
;
A
#
# COMPACT_ATOMS: atom_id res chain seq x y z
N MET A 1 -25.55 26.49 -8.23
CA MET A 1 -24.47 25.68 -7.66
C MET A 1 -24.27 26.12 -6.21
N ARG A 2 -24.59 25.28 -5.22
CA ARG A 2 -24.26 25.57 -3.81
C ARG A 2 -22.83 25.09 -3.60
N ILE A 3 -21.91 26.03 -3.53
CA ILE A 3 -20.54 25.75 -3.10
C ILE A 3 -20.64 25.49 -1.60
N GLU A 4 -20.44 24.24 -1.20
CA GLU A 4 -20.28 23.89 0.22
C GLU A 4 -18.83 24.21 0.60
N GLU A 5 -18.68 25.18 1.50
CA GLU A 5 -17.42 25.48 2.15
C GLU A 5 -16.98 24.21 2.90
N VAL A 6 -15.82 23.65 2.52
CA VAL A 6 -15.23 22.50 3.22
C VAL A 6 -14.82 22.99 4.61
N LYS A 7 -15.76 22.92 5.56
CA LYS A 7 -15.44 23.06 6.98
C LYS A 7 -14.34 22.05 7.26
N SER A 8 -13.23 22.51 7.84
CA SER A 8 -12.14 21.67 8.33
C SER A 8 -12.73 20.46 9.03
N THR A 9 -12.81 19.34 8.31
CA THR A 9 -13.20 18.06 8.87
C THR A 9 -11.95 17.58 9.55
N THR A 10 -11.66 18.16 10.72
CA THR A 10 -10.84 17.48 11.72
C THR A 10 -11.50 16.12 11.85
N ARG A 11 -10.91 15.11 11.20
CA ARG A 11 -11.51 13.78 11.03
C ARG A 11 -11.92 13.32 12.42
N ASN A 12 -13.22 13.34 12.72
CA ASN A 12 -13.70 12.86 14.01
C ASN A 12 -13.37 11.37 14.06
N GLN A 13 -12.33 11.03 14.81
CA GLN A 13 -11.97 9.65 15.05
C GLN A 13 -13.07 9.05 15.94
N ARG A 14 -13.68 7.96 15.48
CA ARG A 14 -14.65 7.23 16.29
C ARG A 14 -13.96 6.73 17.57
N VAL A 15 -14.58 7.00 18.71
CA VAL A 15 -14.06 6.57 20.01
C VAL A 15 -14.50 5.13 20.27
N SER A 16 -13.52 4.24 20.45
CA SER A 16 -13.68 2.84 20.87
C SER A 16 -13.24 2.68 22.32
N ALA A 17 -13.64 1.56 22.95
CA ALA A 17 -13.31 1.21 24.32
C ALA A 17 -11.79 1.29 24.64
N HIS A 18 -10.92 1.08 23.64
CA HIS A 18 -9.46 1.14 23.81
C HIS A 18 -8.78 2.28 23.04
N SER A 19 -9.51 3.25 22.49
CA SER A 19 -8.93 4.40 21.76
C SER A 19 -8.00 5.29 22.60
N HIS A 20 -8.12 5.21 23.93
CA HIS A 20 -7.28 5.94 24.89
C HIS A 20 -5.89 5.31 25.07
N VAL A 21 -5.71 4.04 24.70
CA VAL A 21 -4.44 3.32 24.86
C VAL A 21 -3.48 3.73 23.73
N ARG A 22 -2.33 4.28 24.10
CA ARG A 22 -1.32 4.81 23.15
C ARG A 22 0.03 4.10 23.23
N GLY A 23 0.23 3.20 24.19
CA GLY A 23 1.47 2.46 24.39
C GLY A 23 1.54 1.85 25.79
N LEU A 24 2.67 1.23 26.14
CA LEU A 24 2.83 0.59 27.45
C LEU A 24 3.15 1.58 28.58
N GLY A 25 3.63 2.78 28.27
CA GLY A 25 3.92 3.82 29.25
C GLY A 25 5.06 3.45 30.22
N LEU A 26 6.09 2.78 29.70
CA LEU A 26 7.30 2.43 30.43
C LEU A 26 8.32 3.55 30.33
N LYS A 27 9.23 3.61 31.29
CA LYS A 27 10.46 4.40 31.19
C LYS A 27 11.50 3.66 30.34
N GLU A 28 12.60 4.34 30.03
CA GLU A 28 13.74 3.76 29.30
C GLU A 28 14.40 2.57 30.04
N ASP A 29 14.31 2.54 31.37
CA ASP A 29 14.79 1.44 32.21
C ASP A 29 13.83 0.23 32.26
N GLY A 30 12.68 0.32 31.57
CA GLY A 30 11.64 -0.71 31.54
C GLY A 30 10.62 -0.64 32.67
N THR A 31 10.78 0.26 33.64
CA THR A 31 9.83 0.39 34.78
C THR A 31 8.53 1.06 34.36
N ALA A 32 7.40 0.58 34.88
CA ALA A 32 6.10 1.15 34.55
C ALA A 32 5.80 2.43 35.35
N LEU A 33 5.40 3.49 34.66
CA LEU A 33 4.88 4.69 35.32
C LEU A 33 3.47 4.43 35.85
N PRO A 34 3.08 4.97 37.03
CA PRO A 34 1.76 4.73 37.63
C PRO A 34 0.57 5.05 36.72
N SER A 35 0.69 6.10 35.89
CA SER A 35 -0.30 6.48 34.88
C SER A 35 0.43 7.08 33.68
N ALA A 36 0.43 6.38 32.55
CA ALA A 36 1.09 6.83 31.32
C ALA A 36 0.51 6.15 30.08
N ALA A 37 0.57 6.83 28.93
CA ALA A 37 0.14 6.30 27.63
C ALA A 37 -1.29 5.71 27.60
N GLY A 38 -2.18 6.22 28.47
CA GLY A 38 -3.57 5.76 28.61
C GLY A 38 -3.77 4.57 29.55
N LEU A 39 -2.70 3.96 30.07
CA LEU A 39 -2.79 2.88 31.06
C LEU A 39 -2.53 3.41 32.47
N VAL A 40 -3.29 2.88 33.44
CA VAL A 40 -3.18 3.23 34.86
C VAL A 40 -2.98 1.95 35.68
N GLY A 41 -1.97 1.95 36.55
CA GLY A 41 -1.61 0.79 37.36
C GLY A 41 -1.08 -0.37 36.51
N GLN A 42 -1.41 -1.60 36.92
CA GLN A 42 -0.94 -2.86 36.30
C GLN A 42 0.57 -2.88 36.01
N CYS A 43 1.38 -2.36 36.93
CA CYS A 43 2.81 -2.11 36.70
C CYS A 43 3.55 -3.38 36.29
N GLN A 44 3.42 -4.46 37.06
CA GLN A 44 4.08 -5.74 36.76
C GLN A 44 3.69 -6.33 35.40
N ALA A 45 2.41 -6.24 35.01
CA ALA A 45 1.94 -6.76 33.73
C ALA A 45 2.44 -5.91 32.55
N ARG A 46 2.57 -4.59 32.74
CA ARG A 46 3.12 -3.66 31.74
C ARG A 46 4.62 -3.83 31.58
N GLU A 47 5.35 -4.03 32.66
CA GLU A 47 6.78 -4.34 32.65
C GLU A 47 7.04 -5.68 31.94
N ALA A 48 6.27 -6.72 32.28
CA ALA A 48 6.30 -8.01 31.57
C ALA A 48 5.99 -7.87 30.07
N ALA A 49 5.02 -7.03 29.71
CA ALA A 49 4.72 -6.70 28.33
C ALA A 49 5.85 -5.95 27.61
N GLY A 50 6.61 -5.12 28.32
CA GLY A 50 7.82 -4.46 27.81
C GLY A 50 8.86 -5.48 27.34
N TYR A 51 9.14 -6.49 28.17
CA TYR A 51 10.04 -7.58 27.77
C TYR A 51 9.54 -8.33 26.53
N ILE A 52 8.22 -8.52 26.38
CA ILE A 52 7.65 -9.14 25.17
C ILE A 52 7.90 -8.26 23.94
N VAL A 53 7.68 -6.95 24.04
CA VAL A 53 7.96 -6.00 22.95
C VAL A 53 9.44 -6.07 22.55
N ASP A 54 10.34 -6.12 23.52
CA ASP A 54 11.78 -6.22 23.26
C ASP A 54 12.17 -7.55 22.60
N LEU A 55 11.54 -8.66 23.02
CA LEU A 55 11.72 -9.97 22.38
C LEU A 55 11.24 -9.98 20.92
N ILE A 56 10.15 -9.28 20.62
CA ILE A 56 9.62 -9.13 19.26
C ILE A 56 10.57 -8.24 18.43
N ARG A 57 10.96 -7.07 18.94
CA ARG A 57 11.88 -6.14 18.25
C ARG A 57 13.25 -6.78 17.99
N SER A 58 13.75 -7.58 18.92
CA SER A 58 14.99 -8.34 18.77
C SER A 58 14.86 -9.61 17.92
N LYS A 59 13.66 -9.93 17.41
CA LYS A 59 13.36 -11.09 16.56
C LYS A 59 13.69 -12.44 17.22
N LYS A 60 13.65 -12.52 18.56
CA LYS A 60 13.92 -13.74 19.33
C LYS A 60 12.65 -14.47 19.79
N MET A 61 11.48 -13.91 19.52
CA MET A 61 10.18 -14.50 19.84
C MET A 61 9.70 -15.43 18.71
N SER A 62 10.27 -16.63 18.61
CA SER A 62 9.86 -17.64 17.62
C SER A 62 9.03 -18.75 18.27
N GLY A 63 7.80 -18.95 17.78
CA GLY A 63 6.92 -20.05 18.20
C GLY A 63 6.49 -20.04 19.67
N ARG A 64 6.59 -18.90 20.36
CA ARG A 64 6.22 -18.77 21.78
C ARG A 64 4.80 -18.21 21.91
N ALA A 65 4.04 -18.76 22.85
CA ALA A 65 2.74 -18.23 23.24
C ALA A 65 2.86 -17.45 24.55
N VAL A 66 2.07 -16.38 24.67
CA VAL A 66 1.91 -15.60 25.91
C VAL A 66 0.45 -15.67 26.30
N LEU A 67 0.19 -15.98 27.58
CA LEU A 67 -1.16 -16.02 28.13
C LEU A 67 -1.34 -14.87 29.13
N PHE A 68 -2.28 -13.97 28.83
CA PHE A 68 -2.76 -12.98 29.81
C PHE A 68 -3.88 -13.61 30.64
N ALA A 69 -3.58 -13.98 31.88
CA ALA A 69 -4.54 -14.56 32.81
C ALA A 69 -5.01 -13.52 33.85
N GLY A 70 -6.29 -13.58 34.21
CA GLY A 70 -6.86 -12.74 35.27
C GLY A 70 -8.36 -12.55 35.13
N PRO A 71 -9.04 -12.03 36.17
CA PRO A 71 -10.49 -11.78 36.16
C PRO A 71 -10.96 -10.91 34.98
N PRO A 72 -12.24 -10.98 34.55
CA PRO A 72 -12.77 -10.07 33.54
C PRO A 72 -12.62 -8.60 33.98
N GLY A 73 -12.48 -7.68 33.02
CA GLY A 73 -12.34 -6.24 33.30
C GLY A 73 -10.98 -5.76 33.82
N THR A 74 -9.98 -6.63 33.94
CA THR A 74 -8.65 -6.29 34.52
C THR A 74 -7.64 -5.69 33.53
N GLY A 75 -8.04 -5.38 32.29
CA GLY A 75 -7.17 -4.71 31.31
C GLY A 75 -6.33 -5.62 30.41
N LYS A 76 -6.59 -6.94 30.37
CA LYS A 76 -5.87 -7.88 29.50
C LYS A 76 -5.83 -7.45 28.03
N THR A 77 -6.99 -7.14 27.45
CA THR A 77 -7.11 -6.66 26.06
C THR A 77 -6.44 -5.31 25.87
N ALA A 78 -6.50 -4.43 26.88
CA ALA A 78 -5.86 -3.12 26.83
C ALA A 78 -4.33 -3.24 26.75
N ILE A 79 -3.72 -4.18 27.50
CA ILE A 79 -2.28 -4.45 27.43
C ILE A 79 -1.90 -5.03 26.06
N ALA A 80 -2.71 -5.94 25.49
CA ALA A 80 -2.46 -6.46 24.15
C ALA A 80 -2.49 -5.35 23.08
N MET A 81 -3.45 -4.42 23.18
CA MET A 81 -3.52 -3.24 22.30
C MET A 81 -2.34 -2.29 22.53
N ALA A 82 -1.90 -2.12 23.78
CA ALA A 82 -0.73 -1.33 24.11
C ALA A 82 0.56 -1.90 23.48
N ILE A 83 0.74 -3.22 23.50
CA ILE A 83 1.84 -3.91 22.80
C ILE A 83 1.79 -3.61 21.29
N ALA A 84 0.61 -3.67 20.68
CA ALA A 84 0.46 -3.37 19.26
C ALA A 84 0.83 -1.90 18.93
N GLN A 85 0.38 -0.94 19.75
CA GLN A 85 0.75 0.47 19.59
C GLN A 85 2.26 0.69 19.78
N GLU A 86 2.87 0.00 20.73
CA GLU A 86 4.30 0.09 21.02
C GLU A 86 5.18 -0.48 19.88
N LEU A 87 4.73 -1.54 19.21
CA LEU A 87 5.41 -2.10 18.03
C LEU A 87 5.24 -1.23 16.78
N GLY A 88 4.16 -0.43 16.73
CA GLY A 88 3.86 0.49 15.65
C GLY A 88 3.33 -0.18 14.39
N THR A 89 3.11 0.61 13.34
CA THR A 89 2.46 0.17 12.08
C THR A 89 3.30 -0.77 11.22
N LYS A 90 4.59 -0.91 11.53
CA LYS A 90 5.53 -1.71 10.74
C LYS A 90 5.51 -3.20 11.08
N VAL A 91 4.90 -3.56 12.21
CA VAL A 91 4.75 -4.95 12.65
C VAL A 91 3.26 -5.30 12.56
N PRO A 92 2.89 -6.36 11.82
CA PRO A 92 1.48 -6.74 11.70
C PRO A 92 0.94 -7.19 13.06
N PHE A 93 -0.27 -6.73 13.38
CA PHE A 93 -1.01 -7.14 14.56
C PHE A 93 -2.41 -7.58 14.12
N CYS A 94 -2.73 -8.86 14.31
CA CYS A 94 -4.00 -9.46 13.88
C CYS A 94 -4.81 -9.87 15.12
N PRO A 95 -5.70 -8.99 15.63
CA PRO A 95 -6.62 -9.39 16.69
C PRO A 95 -7.63 -10.39 16.11
N MET A 96 -7.87 -11.49 16.83
CA MET A 96 -8.84 -12.51 16.46
C MET A 96 -9.65 -12.90 17.69
N VAL A 97 -10.97 -13.01 17.54
CA VAL A 97 -11.86 -13.54 18.58
C VAL A 97 -12.01 -15.05 18.39
N GLY A 98 -11.97 -15.83 19.47
CA GLY A 98 -12.02 -17.29 19.38
C GLY A 98 -13.25 -17.85 18.65
N SER A 99 -14.37 -17.12 18.64
CA SER A 99 -15.58 -17.49 17.90
C SER A 99 -15.42 -17.36 16.38
N GLU A 100 -14.53 -16.51 15.89
CA GLU A 100 -14.27 -16.30 14.45
C GLU A 100 -13.64 -17.53 13.78
N VAL A 101 -13.08 -18.46 14.57
CA VAL A 101 -12.53 -19.73 14.08
C VAL A 101 -13.61 -20.62 13.45
N TYR A 102 -14.87 -20.46 13.86
CA TYR A 102 -15.98 -21.28 13.41
C TYR A 102 -16.59 -20.69 12.14
N SER A 103 -16.36 -21.34 11.00
CA SER A 103 -16.93 -20.98 9.70
C SER A 103 -17.69 -22.16 9.09
N SER A 104 -18.74 -21.86 8.33
CA SER A 104 -19.48 -22.84 7.52
C SER A 104 -18.77 -23.18 6.20
N GLU A 105 -17.95 -22.26 5.69
CA GLU A 105 -17.31 -22.39 4.38
C GLU A 105 -15.89 -22.95 4.50
N VAL A 106 -15.20 -22.63 5.59
CA VAL A 106 -13.77 -22.90 5.77
C VAL A 106 -13.54 -23.73 7.02
N LYS A 107 -12.63 -24.71 6.94
CA LYS A 107 -12.25 -25.54 8.08
C LYS A 107 -11.61 -24.70 9.18
N LYS A 108 -11.90 -25.02 10.45
CA LYS A 108 -11.35 -24.34 11.64
C LYS A 108 -9.82 -24.21 11.61
N THR A 109 -9.12 -25.26 11.19
CA THR A 109 -7.66 -25.27 11.07
C THR A 109 -7.15 -24.29 10.02
N GLU A 110 -7.89 -24.13 8.93
CA GLU A 110 -7.54 -23.22 7.84
C GLU A 110 -7.71 -21.77 8.29
N VAL A 111 -8.81 -21.45 8.99
CA VAL A 111 -9.02 -20.10 9.55
C VAL A 111 -7.88 -19.72 10.51
N LEU A 112 -7.41 -20.64 11.34
CA LEU A 112 -6.27 -20.39 12.22
C LEU A 112 -4.97 -20.18 11.43
N MET A 113 -4.70 -21.02 10.43
CA MET A 113 -3.51 -20.90 9.57
C MET A 113 -3.51 -19.58 8.79
N GLU A 114 -4.67 -19.14 8.29
CA GLU A 114 -4.86 -17.86 7.61
C GLU A 114 -4.47 -16.70 8.53
N ASN A 115 -4.93 -16.72 9.78
CA ASN A 115 -4.60 -15.68 10.77
C ASN A 115 -3.10 -15.69 11.14
N PHE A 116 -2.48 -16.86 11.26
CA PHE A 116 -1.02 -16.93 11.43
C PHE A 116 -0.28 -16.32 10.25
N ARG A 117 -0.71 -16.60 9.01
CA ARG A 117 -0.11 -16.06 7.79
C ARG A 117 -0.31 -14.54 7.67
N ARG A 118 -1.44 -14.00 8.13
CA ARG A 118 -1.70 -12.55 8.22
C ARG A 118 -0.80 -11.86 9.23
N ALA A 119 -0.51 -12.53 10.34
CA ALA A 119 0.35 -12.01 11.41
C ALA A 119 1.85 -12.05 11.08
N ILE A 120 2.25 -12.61 9.93
CA ILE A 120 3.65 -12.65 9.49
C ILE A 120 3.82 -11.70 8.31
N GLY A 121 4.56 -10.61 8.55
CA GLY A 121 4.88 -9.58 7.56
C GLY A 121 6.25 -9.79 6.94
N LEU A 122 6.32 -9.63 5.62
CA LEU A 122 7.54 -9.54 4.83
C LEU A 122 7.73 -8.10 4.39
N ARG A 123 8.93 -7.57 4.62
CA ARG A 123 9.35 -6.28 4.09
C ARG A 123 10.30 -6.51 2.93
N ILE A 124 9.81 -6.22 1.73
CA ILE A 124 10.58 -6.31 0.48
C ILE A 124 11.13 -4.93 0.18
N ARG A 125 12.44 -4.86 -0.08
CA ARG A 125 13.11 -3.64 -0.53
C ARG A 125 13.64 -3.89 -1.92
N GLU A 126 13.18 -3.09 -2.87
CA GLU A 126 13.58 -3.16 -4.26
C GLU A 126 14.04 -1.79 -4.73
N VAL A 127 15.13 -1.74 -5.48
CA VAL A 127 15.58 -0.52 -6.15
C VAL A 127 15.04 -0.56 -7.57
N LYS A 128 14.13 0.36 -7.89
CA LYS A 128 13.56 0.50 -9.23
C LYS A 128 14.22 1.66 -9.96
N GLU A 129 14.61 1.43 -11.21
CA GLU A 129 15.05 2.49 -12.12
C GLU A 129 13.82 3.07 -12.81
N VAL A 130 13.64 4.39 -12.68
CA VAL A 130 12.39 5.05 -13.09
C VAL A 130 12.70 6.32 -13.86
N TYR A 131 11.87 6.57 -14.87
CA TYR A 131 11.79 7.83 -15.59
C TYR A 131 10.51 8.55 -15.18
N GLU A 132 10.64 9.78 -14.71
CA GLU A 132 9.51 10.59 -14.27
C GLU A 132 9.64 12.00 -14.84
N GLY A 133 8.54 12.53 -15.36
CA GLY A 133 8.53 13.86 -15.94
C GLY A 133 7.21 14.20 -16.62
N GLU A 134 7.06 15.48 -16.92
CA GLU A 134 6.04 15.99 -17.82
C GLU A 134 6.38 15.63 -19.27
N VAL A 135 5.40 15.11 -20.01
CA VAL A 135 5.54 14.78 -21.42
C VAL A 135 5.55 16.05 -22.24
N ILE A 136 6.69 16.39 -22.85
CA ILE A 136 6.81 17.54 -23.75
C ILE A 136 6.57 17.17 -25.22
N GLU A 137 6.89 15.93 -25.57
CA GLU A 137 6.88 15.44 -26.94
C GLU A 137 6.58 13.95 -26.91
N LEU A 138 5.66 13.50 -27.76
CA LEU A 138 5.33 12.10 -27.97
C LEU A 138 5.19 11.85 -29.46
N THR A 139 6.17 11.20 -30.07
CA THR A 139 6.20 10.96 -31.52
C THR A 139 6.48 9.48 -31.82
N PRO A 140 5.49 8.73 -32.34
CA PRO A 140 5.73 7.38 -32.82
C PRO A 140 6.49 7.40 -34.15
N VAL A 141 7.54 6.60 -34.27
CA VAL A 141 8.31 6.40 -35.50
C VAL A 141 7.76 5.19 -36.23
N HIS A 142 7.25 5.42 -37.43
CA HIS A 142 6.70 4.39 -38.29
C HIS A 142 7.73 3.90 -39.30
N THR A 143 7.87 2.59 -39.45
CA THR A 143 8.67 1.95 -40.51
C THR A 143 7.79 1.12 -41.41
N GLU A 144 8.24 0.94 -42.65
CA GLU A 144 7.61 0.00 -43.58
C GLU A 144 7.80 -1.44 -43.10
N ASN A 145 6.75 -2.24 -43.25
CA ASN A 145 6.69 -3.58 -42.69
C ASN A 145 7.59 -4.54 -43.48
N PRO A 146 8.63 -5.16 -42.89
CA PRO A 146 9.54 -6.06 -43.63
C PRO A 146 8.84 -7.32 -44.17
N MET A 147 7.68 -7.68 -43.62
CA MET A 147 6.88 -8.87 -43.99
C MET A 147 5.79 -8.60 -45.03
N GLY A 148 5.79 -7.45 -45.72
CA GLY A 148 4.99 -7.24 -46.93
C GLY A 148 3.47 -7.12 -46.74
N GLY A 149 2.98 -6.87 -45.53
CA GLY A 149 1.57 -6.58 -45.25
C GLY A 149 1.23 -5.09 -45.35
N TYR A 150 0.02 -4.76 -45.78
CA TYR A 150 -0.52 -3.39 -45.77
C TYR A 150 -0.60 -2.87 -44.33
N GLY A 151 0.32 -1.99 -43.94
CA GLY A 151 0.30 -1.30 -42.66
C GLY A 151 1.65 -0.70 -42.28
N LYS A 152 1.64 0.52 -41.74
CA LYS A 152 2.82 1.13 -41.10
C LYS A 152 2.95 0.54 -39.70
N THR A 153 4.10 -0.07 -39.39
CA THR A 153 4.37 -0.64 -38.07
C THR A 153 5.14 0.40 -37.25
N ILE A 154 4.85 0.52 -35.96
CA ILE A 154 5.63 1.38 -35.06
C ILE A 154 6.92 0.64 -34.71
N SER A 155 8.06 1.27 -34.98
CA SER A 155 9.39 0.71 -34.68
C SER A 155 9.98 1.25 -33.40
N GLU A 156 9.74 2.53 -33.10
CA GLU A 156 10.22 3.21 -31.89
C GLU A 156 9.21 4.29 -31.50
N VAL A 157 9.16 4.65 -30.21
CA VAL A 157 8.47 5.86 -29.75
C VAL A 157 9.50 6.80 -29.16
N ILE A 158 9.54 8.02 -29.66
CA ILE A 158 10.35 9.09 -29.07
C ILE A 158 9.47 9.85 -28.09
N ILE A 159 9.90 9.88 -26.83
CA ILE A 159 9.24 10.66 -25.78
C ILE A 159 10.22 11.67 -25.18
N GLY A 160 9.82 12.92 -25.10
CA GLY A 160 10.52 13.95 -24.34
C GLY A 160 9.90 14.06 -22.96
N LEU A 161 10.72 13.93 -21.91
CA LEU A 161 10.32 14.14 -20.52
C LEU A 161 11.02 15.35 -19.91
N LYS A 162 10.27 16.16 -19.17
CA LYS A 162 10.75 17.37 -18.48
C LYS A 162 10.52 17.26 -16.98
N THR A 163 11.54 17.65 -16.21
CA THR A 163 11.44 17.87 -14.76
C THR A 163 11.90 19.28 -14.42
N ALA A 164 11.83 19.64 -13.13
CA ALA A 164 12.33 20.93 -12.65
C ALA A 164 13.85 21.13 -12.85
N LYS A 165 14.63 20.04 -12.97
CA LYS A 165 16.09 20.13 -13.17
C LYS A 165 16.52 20.14 -14.63
N GLY A 166 15.74 19.54 -15.53
CA GLY A 166 16.14 19.42 -16.93
C GLY A 166 15.18 18.57 -17.75
N THR A 167 15.53 18.42 -19.03
CA THR A 167 14.77 17.64 -20.01
C THR A 167 15.60 16.47 -20.51
N LYS A 168 14.93 15.37 -20.89
CA LYS A 168 15.57 14.22 -21.50
C LYS A 168 14.65 13.61 -22.55
N GLN A 169 15.16 13.40 -23.76
CA GLN A 169 14.49 12.61 -24.78
C GLN A 169 14.89 11.14 -24.63
N LEU A 170 13.90 10.26 -24.72
CA LEU A 170 14.02 8.82 -24.60
C LEU A 170 13.47 8.17 -25.86
N LYS A 171 14.15 7.12 -26.30
CA LYS A 171 13.64 6.19 -27.31
C LYS A 171 13.13 4.96 -26.60
N LEU A 172 11.86 4.64 -26.82
CA LEU A 172 11.14 3.56 -26.17
C LEU A 172 10.71 2.50 -27.17
N ASP A 173 10.57 1.28 -26.67
CA ASP A 173 10.08 0.13 -27.43
C ASP A 173 8.61 0.34 -27.88
N PRO A 174 8.21 -0.16 -29.06
CA PRO A 174 6.83 -0.07 -29.56
C PRO A 174 5.76 -0.55 -28.57
N SER A 175 6.05 -1.55 -27.74
CA SER A 175 5.09 -2.07 -26.76
C SER A 175 4.64 -1.02 -25.72
N ILE A 176 5.50 -0.03 -25.44
CA ILE A 176 5.17 1.06 -24.51
C ILE A 176 4.12 1.99 -25.12
N TYR A 177 4.07 2.11 -26.46
CA TYR A 177 3.07 2.93 -27.15
C TYR A 177 1.64 2.50 -26.83
N GLU A 178 1.38 1.18 -26.83
CA GLU A 178 0.05 0.65 -26.51
C GLU A 178 -0.35 0.98 -25.07
N THR A 179 0.61 0.98 -24.16
CA THR A 179 0.39 1.32 -22.75
C THR A 179 0.10 2.81 -22.59
N LEU A 180 0.84 3.67 -23.29
CA LEU A 180 0.61 5.12 -23.33
C LEU A 180 -0.78 5.46 -23.87
N GLN A 181 -1.22 4.78 -24.94
CA GLN A 181 -2.58 4.94 -25.49
C GLN A 181 -3.65 4.46 -24.52
N ARG A 182 -3.43 3.33 -23.83
CA ARG A 182 -4.37 2.79 -22.85
C ARG A 182 -4.56 3.72 -21.65
N GLU A 183 -3.46 4.31 -21.17
CA GLU A 183 -3.45 5.29 -20.08
C GLU A 183 -3.88 6.70 -20.55
N ARG A 184 -4.16 6.89 -21.85
CA ARG A 184 -4.52 8.18 -22.47
C ARG A 184 -3.53 9.29 -22.13
N VAL A 185 -2.25 8.98 -22.28
CA VAL A 185 -1.18 9.95 -22.02
C VAL A 185 -1.11 10.95 -23.16
N GLU A 186 -1.10 12.22 -22.80
CA GLU A 186 -0.97 13.35 -23.72
C GLU A 186 0.22 14.24 -23.37
N THR A 187 0.59 15.13 -24.29
CA THR A 187 1.56 16.20 -24.01
C THR A 187 1.02 17.11 -22.91
N GLY A 188 1.84 17.38 -21.91
CA GLY A 188 1.46 18.11 -20.70
C GLY A 188 1.09 17.23 -19.52
N ASP A 189 1.03 15.90 -19.68
CA ASP A 189 0.81 14.99 -18.55
C ASP A 189 2.11 14.67 -17.82
N VAL A 190 2.03 14.53 -16.48
CA VAL A 190 3.10 13.98 -15.67
C VAL A 190 2.97 12.47 -15.61
N ILE A 191 3.99 11.76 -16.08
CA ILE A 191 3.99 10.30 -16.13
C ILE A 191 5.16 9.69 -15.36
N TYR A 192 4.98 8.42 -15.04
CA TYR A 192 5.98 7.56 -14.44
C TYR A 192 6.18 6.34 -15.33
N ILE A 193 7.42 6.05 -15.70
CA ILE A 193 7.81 4.88 -16.50
C ILE A 193 8.85 4.08 -15.71
N GLU A 194 8.56 2.80 -15.50
CA GLU A 194 9.54 1.86 -14.93
C GLU A 194 10.45 1.31 -16.04
N ALA A 195 11.77 1.46 -15.87
CA ALA A 195 12.74 1.13 -16.92
C ALA A 195 12.77 -0.35 -17.30
N ASN A 196 12.55 -1.25 -16.34
CA ASN A 196 12.66 -2.70 -16.55
C ASN A 196 11.39 -3.31 -17.15
N SER A 197 10.21 -2.86 -16.71
CA SER A 197 8.92 -3.44 -17.11
C SER A 197 8.29 -2.71 -18.30
N GLY A 198 8.73 -1.47 -18.58
CA GLY A 198 8.05 -0.59 -19.54
C GLY A 198 6.66 -0.15 -19.06
N ALA A 199 6.28 -0.43 -17.81
CA ALA A 199 5.00 -0.05 -17.26
C ALA A 199 4.92 1.48 -17.12
N VAL A 200 3.88 2.06 -17.70
CA VAL A 200 3.60 3.50 -17.63
C VAL A 200 2.39 3.74 -16.74
N LYS A 201 2.46 4.80 -15.94
CA LYS A 201 1.33 5.30 -15.14
C LYS A 201 1.20 6.80 -15.29
N ARG A 202 0.00 7.27 -15.67
CA ARG A 202 -0.35 8.70 -15.67
C ARG A 202 -0.57 9.16 -14.22
N GLN A 203 0.16 10.18 -13.78
CA GLN A 203 -0.02 10.77 -12.45
C GLN A 203 -1.06 11.88 -12.46
N GLY A 204 -1.16 12.64 -13.55
CA GLY A 204 -2.12 13.71 -13.74
C GLY A 204 -1.62 14.74 -14.75
N ARG A 205 -2.38 15.82 -14.92
CA ARG A 205 -2.03 16.92 -15.82
C ARG A 205 -1.04 17.86 -15.13
N SER A 206 -0.05 18.40 -15.85
CA SER A 206 0.88 19.35 -15.26
C SER A 206 0.18 20.66 -14.87
N ASP A 207 0.54 21.21 -13.71
CA ASP A 207 0.03 22.50 -13.21
C ASP A 207 0.23 23.66 -14.21
N ALA A 208 1.19 23.54 -15.13
CA ALA A 208 1.44 24.53 -16.18
C ALA A 208 0.24 24.73 -17.12
N TYR A 209 -0.63 23.72 -17.25
CA TYR A 209 -1.79 23.71 -18.13
C TYR A 209 -3.12 23.97 -17.39
N ALA A 210 -3.07 24.24 -16.08
CA ALA A 210 -4.26 24.40 -15.24
C ALA A 210 -5.16 25.58 -15.64
N THR A 211 -4.64 26.55 -16.39
CA THR A 211 -5.39 27.75 -16.82
C THR A 211 -6.02 27.65 -18.20
N GLU A 212 -5.75 26.58 -18.96
CA GLU A 212 -6.18 26.49 -20.37
C GLU A 212 -7.65 26.06 -20.53
N PHE A 213 -8.19 25.25 -19.60
CA PHE A 213 -9.55 24.72 -19.70
C PHE A 213 -10.26 24.69 -18.33
N ASP A 214 -11.22 25.60 -18.14
CA ASP A 214 -11.93 25.87 -16.86
C ASP A 214 -13.04 24.84 -16.52
N LEU A 215 -13.22 23.80 -17.35
CA LEU A 215 -14.35 22.85 -17.25
C LEU A 215 -13.93 21.38 -17.06
N GLU A 216 -12.63 21.08 -17.03
CA GLU A 216 -12.13 19.70 -16.93
C GLU A 216 -11.75 19.36 -15.48
N ALA A 217 -12.35 18.29 -14.95
CA ALA A 217 -12.06 17.77 -13.62
C ALA A 217 -10.84 16.82 -13.65
N GLU A 218 -9.70 17.31 -14.14
CA GLU A 218 -8.45 16.55 -14.09
C GLU A 218 -7.69 16.80 -12.79
N GLU A 219 -6.94 15.80 -12.31
CA GLU A 219 -6.03 15.95 -11.19
C GLU A 219 -4.75 16.63 -11.67
N TYR A 220 -4.52 17.85 -11.20
CA TYR A 220 -3.33 18.63 -11.53
C TYR A 220 -2.17 18.29 -10.58
N VAL A 221 -1.00 18.07 -11.16
CA VAL A 221 0.20 17.60 -10.48
C VAL A 221 1.37 18.51 -10.81
N ALA A 222 2.09 18.91 -9.78
CA ALA A 222 3.30 19.72 -9.93
C ALA A 222 4.42 18.97 -10.67
N LEU A 223 5.24 19.74 -11.39
CA LEU A 223 6.45 19.23 -12.04
C LEU A 223 7.34 18.46 -11.06
N PRO A 224 7.77 17.23 -11.42
CA PRO A 224 8.65 16.44 -10.58
C PRO A 224 9.95 17.17 -10.24
N LYS A 225 10.32 17.12 -8.95
CA LYS A 225 11.61 17.63 -8.48
C LYS A 225 12.68 16.56 -8.70
N GLY A 226 13.84 16.97 -9.18
CA GLY A 226 14.97 16.06 -9.42
C GLY A 226 15.19 15.75 -10.89
N ASP A 227 16.05 14.77 -11.13
CA ASP A 227 16.45 14.34 -12.46
C ASP A 227 15.37 13.45 -13.07
N VAL A 228 15.22 13.50 -14.40
CA VAL A 228 14.24 12.69 -15.15
C VAL A 228 14.45 11.20 -14.87
N HIS A 229 15.71 10.76 -14.85
CA HIS A 229 16.09 9.38 -14.52
C HIS A 229 16.56 9.30 -13.07
N LYS A 230 15.93 8.44 -12.28
CA LYS A 230 16.29 8.25 -10.87
C LYS A 230 16.15 6.80 -10.43
N LYS A 231 16.93 6.43 -9.43
CA LYS A 231 16.80 5.16 -8.70
C LYS A 231 15.89 5.41 -7.50
N LYS A 232 14.75 4.74 -7.46
CA LYS A 232 13.77 4.85 -6.37
C LYS A 232 13.78 3.57 -5.56
N GLU A 233 14.11 3.68 -4.27
CA GLU A 233 13.90 2.58 -3.33
C GLU A 233 12.40 2.45 -3.04
N VAL A 234 11.84 1.30 -3.40
CA VAL A 234 10.46 0.94 -3.09
C VAL A 234 10.51 -0.07 -1.96
N ILE A 235 9.90 0.30 -0.84
CA ILE A 235 9.71 -0.58 0.31
C ILE A 235 8.24 -1.02 0.28
N GLN A 236 8.01 -2.31 0.16
CA GLN A 236 6.69 -2.89 0.19
C GLN A 236 6.58 -3.83 1.39
N ASP A 237 5.57 -3.60 2.21
CA ASP A 237 5.22 -4.47 3.32
C ASP A 237 4.03 -5.34 2.87
N VAL A 238 4.20 -6.66 2.92
CA VAL A 238 3.22 -7.66 2.44
C VAL A 238 3.12 -8.77 3.50
N SER A 239 1.92 -9.29 3.79
CA SER A 239 1.79 -10.45 4.66
C SER A 239 1.99 -11.76 3.89
N LEU A 240 2.35 -12.86 4.56
CA LEU A 240 2.40 -14.16 3.89
C LEU A 240 1.04 -14.57 3.33
N HIS A 241 -0.03 -14.17 4.01
CA HIS A 241 -1.39 -14.43 3.55
C HIS A 241 -1.71 -13.74 2.21
N ASP A 242 -1.23 -12.52 2.00
CA ASP A 242 -1.43 -11.81 0.73
C ASP A 242 -0.74 -12.54 -0.43
N LEU A 243 0.45 -13.10 -0.18
CA LEU A 243 1.15 -13.95 -1.16
C LEU A 243 0.41 -15.26 -1.41
N ASP A 244 -0.11 -15.90 -0.36
CA ASP A 244 -0.91 -17.12 -0.47
C ASP A 244 -2.17 -16.87 -1.34
N ILE A 245 -2.88 -15.75 -1.12
CA ILE A 245 -4.03 -15.35 -1.94
C ILE A 245 -3.60 -15.05 -3.38
N ALA A 246 -2.53 -14.28 -3.58
CA ALA A 246 -2.07 -13.88 -4.91
C ALA A 246 -1.72 -15.11 -5.77
N ASN A 247 -1.13 -16.15 -5.16
CA ASN A 247 -0.81 -17.40 -5.83
C ASN A 247 -2.04 -18.30 -6.05
N ALA A 248 -2.96 -18.38 -5.08
CA ALA A 248 -4.14 -19.22 -5.18
C ALA A 248 -5.21 -18.64 -6.13
N GLN A 249 -5.30 -17.32 -6.22
CA GLN A 249 -6.22 -16.59 -7.08
C GLN A 249 -5.47 -15.45 -7.78
N PRO A 250 -4.78 -15.74 -8.90
CA PRO A 250 -4.06 -14.71 -9.65
C PRO A 250 -5.05 -13.64 -10.14
N GLN A 251 -4.99 -12.46 -9.52
CA GLN A 251 -5.72 -11.29 -9.99
C GLN A 251 -4.95 -10.71 -11.17
N GLY A 252 -5.52 -10.78 -12.38
CA GLY A 252 -4.89 -10.23 -13.58
C GLY A 252 -4.94 -11.13 -14.82
N GLY A 253 -5.59 -12.30 -14.76
CA GLY A 253 -5.87 -13.05 -15.99
C GLY A 253 -6.82 -12.25 -16.88
N GLN A 254 -6.40 -11.88 -18.10
CA GLN A 254 -7.24 -11.25 -19.14
C GLN A 254 -8.34 -12.19 -19.71
N GLY A 255 -8.84 -13.14 -18.91
CA GLY A 255 -9.89 -14.07 -19.28
C GLY A 255 -11.22 -13.67 -18.68
N ALA A 256 -12.31 -13.80 -19.46
CA ALA A 256 -13.68 -13.57 -19.01
C ALA A 256 -14.02 -14.35 -17.71
N LEU A 257 -13.40 -15.52 -17.51
CA LEU A 257 -13.53 -16.33 -16.29
C LEU A 257 -12.93 -15.66 -15.04
N SER A 258 -11.81 -14.94 -15.16
CA SER A 258 -11.18 -14.24 -14.03
C SER A 258 -12.02 -13.03 -13.60
N MET A 259 -12.59 -12.31 -14.57
CA MET A 259 -13.54 -11.23 -14.30
C MET A 259 -14.85 -11.76 -13.70
N MET A 260 -15.39 -12.88 -14.21
CA MET A 260 -16.56 -13.53 -13.63
C MET A 260 -16.30 -14.02 -12.19
N ALA A 261 -15.12 -14.56 -11.89
CA ALA A 261 -14.76 -14.98 -10.54
C ALA A 261 -14.61 -13.80 -9.56
N GLN A 262 -14.12 -12.63 -10.01
CA GLN A 262 -14.12 -11.41 -9.22
C GLN A 262 -15.55 -10.85 -9.00
N LEU A 263 -16.42 -10.94 -10.01
CA LEU A 263 -17.83 -10.52 -9.93
C LEU A 263 -18.69 -11.48 -9.08
N MET A 264 -18.35 -12.76 -9.05
CA MET A 264 -19.04 -13.80 -8.29
C MET A 264 -18.48 -14.01 -6.88
N LYS A 265 -17.44 -13.27 -6.45
CA LYS A 265 -16.98 -13.33 -5.06
C LYS A 265 -18.14 -12.92 -4.16
N PRO A 266 -18.69 -13.82 -3.32
CA PRO A 266 -19.62 -13.39 -2.30
C PRO A 266 -18.88 -12.36 -1.44
N ARG A 267 -19.50 -11.18 -1.25
CA ARG A 267 -19.00 -10.21 -0.28
C ARG A 267 -18.92 -10.97 1.04
N LYS A 268 -17.69 -11.22 1.53
CA LYS A 268 -17.49 -11.75 2.88
C LYS A 268 -18.40 -10.94 3.78
N THR A 269 -19.41 -11.57 4.34
CA THR A 269 -20.29 -10.92 5.31
C THR A 269 -19.36 -10.48 6.44
N GLU A 270 -19.17 -9.18 6.58
CA GLU A 270 -18.57 -8.63 7.79
C GLU A 270 -19.45 -9.12 8.94
N ILE A 271 -18.93 -10.06 9.72
CA ILE A 271 -19.59 -10.50 10.94
C ILE A 271 -19.31 -9.38 11.94
N THR A 272 -20.35 -8.61 12.24
CA THR A 272 -20.42 -7.60 13.30
C THR A 272 -20.02 -8.14 14.67
#